data_AF-A0A920I318-F1
#
_entry.id   AF-A0A920I318-F1
#
_cell.length_a   1.000
_cell.length_b   1.000
_cell.length_c   1.000
_cell.angle_alpha   90.00
_cell.angle_beta   90.00
_cell.angle_gamma   90.00
#
_symmetry.space_group_name_H-M   'P 1'
#
loop_
_entity.id
_entity.type
_entity.pdbx_description
1 polymer ?
#
loop_
_entity_poly.entity_id
_entity_poly.type
_entity_poly.pdbx_seq_one_letter_code
_entity_poly.pdbx_strand_id
1 'polypeptide(L)'
;MFSPSKTIPFKGDPIKNNKGLRTTLTAFLLAAPVTAQANDSGIGIGLRHMQKLWNGILEKPQMTTCRLATRQTVKAKQICVYAGANRTYVAIYNDAGTFCAGEMQCRYDPDRSKSVSGYVVAFRNAQKKNK
;
A
#
# COMPACT_ATOMS: atom_id res chain seq x y z
N MET A 1 13.64 -6.05 12.87
CA MET A 1 13.92 -4.60 12.99
C MET A 1 14.85 -4.22 11.86
N PHE A 2 14.34 -3.61 10.78
CA PHE A 2 15.18 -3.05 9.73
C PHE A 2 14.48 -1.82 9.14
N SER A 3 15.12 -0.68 9.30
CA SER A 3 14.94 0.59 8.61
C SER A 3 16.21 1.41 8.88
N PRO A 4 16.65 2.35 8.03
CA PRO A 4 16.45 2.50 6.58
C PRO A 4 17.80 2.72 5.83
N SER A 5 17.86 2.44 4.52
CA SER A 5 19.00 2.86 3.67
C SER A 5 18.84 4.32 3.25
N LYS A 6 19.88 5.10 3.53
CA LYS A 6 20.04 6.52 3.19
C LYS A 6 20.29 6.72 1.68
N THR A 7 19.57 7.66 1.08
CA THR A 7 19.83 8.21 -0.26
C THR A 7 20.97 9.25 -0.18
N ILE A 8 22.00 9.09 -1.00
CA ILE A 8 23.10 10.04 -1.17
C ILE A 8 22.86 10.82 -2.48
N PRO A 9 22.93 12.17 -2.50
CA PRO A 9 22.89 12.93 -3.75
C PRO A 9 24.26 12.91 -4.45
N PHE A 10 24.30 12.40 -5.69
CA PHE A 10 25.45 12.51 -6.58
C PHE A 10 25.57 13.96 -7.09
N LYS A 11 26.72 14.57 -6.82
CA LYS A 11 27.12 15.90 -7.31
C LYS A 11 27.83 15.69 -8.65
N GLY A 12 27.31 16.28 -9.73
CA GLY A 12 27.92 16.22 -11.05
C GLY A 12 29.04 17.23 -11.18
N ASP A 13 30.23 16.77 -11.56
CA ASP A 13 31.35 17.62 -11.96
C ASP A 13 31.32 17.88 -13.49
N PRO A 14 31.75 19.06 -13.96
CA PRO A 14 31.75 19.41 -15.38
C PRO A 14 32.90 18.73 -16.15
N ILE A 15 32.55 18.12 -17.28
CA ILE A 15 33.46 17.42 -18.20
C ILE A 15 34.38 18.44 -18.91
N LYS A 16 35.69 18.16 -18.84
CA LYS A 16 36.77 18.93 -19.46
C LYS A 16 36.79 18.73 -20.98
N ASN A 17 36.80 19.85 -21.69
CA ASN A 17 36.94 19.98 -23.13
C ASN A 17 38.31 19.48 -23.62
N ASN A 18 38.36 18.70 -24.70
CA ASN A 18 39.61 18.43 -25.41
C ASN A 18 39.43 18.44 -26.92
N LYS A 19 40.38 19.08 -27.60
CA LYS A 19 40.36 19.49 -29.01
C LYS A 19 40.87 18.35 -29.90
N GLY A 20 40.31 18.20 -31.10
CA GLY A 20 41.04 17.57 -32.19
C GLY A 20 40.22 16.93 -33.31
N LEU A 21 40.33 17.56 -34.50
CA LEU A 21 40.48 16.93 -35.81
C LEU A 21 39.23 16.57 -36.65
N ARG A 22 38.92 17.51 -37.56
CA ARG A 22 38.22 17.45 -38.86
C ARG A 22 37.71 16.07 -39.33
N THR A 23 36.40 15.97 -39.55
CA THR A 23 35.83 15.21 -40.68
C THR A 23 34.41 15.71 -41.01
N THR A 24 34.25 16.18 -42.25
CA THR A 24 33.04 16.27 -43.10
C THR A 24 31.64 16.42 -42.48
N LEU A 25 30.98 17.55 -42.81
CA LEU A 25 29.54 17.77 -42.72
C LEU A 25 28.75 16.59 -43.34
N THR A 26 28.11 15.79 -42.50
CA THR A 26 26.90 15.04 -42.83
C THR A 26 25.97 15.15 -41.64
N ALA A 27 25.03 16.10 -41.71
CA ALA A 27 23.98 16.26 -40.71
C ALA A 27 22.93 15.16 -40.90
N PHE A 28 23.25 13.93 -40.48
CA PHE A 28 22.21 12.96 -40.14
C PHE A 28 21.59 13.41 -38.83
N LEU A 29 20.39 13.98 -38.92
CA LEU A 29 19.51 14.20 -37.78
C LEU A 29 19.08 12.81 -37.23
N LEU A 30 19.94 12.21 -36.42
CA LEU A 30 19.57 11.08 -35.57
C LEU A 30 18.66 11.63 -34.48
N ALA A 31 17.34 11.55 -34.72
CA ALA A 31 16.37 11.68 -33.64
C ALA A 31 16.65 10.56 -32.63
N ALA A 32 17.35 10.88 -31.55
CA ALA A 32 17.49 9.96 -30.43
C ALA A 32 16.08 9.62 -29.91
N PRO A 33 15.75 8.33 -29.69
CA PRO A 33 14.48 7.99 -29.08
C PRO A 33 14.47 8.58 -27.67
N VAL A 34 13.60 9.56 -27.45
CA VAL A 34 13.29 10.05 -26.10
C VAL A 34 12.65 8.89 -25.37
N THR A 35 13.43 8.20 -24.53
CA THR A 35 12.86 7.27 -23.56
C THR A 35 12.08 8.10 -22.54
N ALA A 36 10.75 8.11 -22.67
CA ALA A 36 9.87 8.74 -21.70
C ALA A 36 10.01 8.01 -20.35
N GLN A 37 10.80 8.58 -19.45
CA GLN A 37 10.89 8.13 -18.07
C GLN A 37 9.61 8.58 -17.34
N ALA A 38 8.64 7.68 -17.26
CA ALA A 38 7.41 7.91 -16.52
C ALA A 38 7.74 7.95 -15.02
N ASN A 39 7.97 9.16 -14.52
CA ASN A 39 8.09 9.45 -13.11
C ASN A 39 6.76 9.11 -12.41
N ASP A 40 6.84 8.46 -11.24
CA ASP A 40 5.72 7.98 -10.43
C ASP A 40 4.82 9.13 -9.91
N SER A 41 3.96 9.64 -10.79
CA SER A 41 2.84 10.50 -10.41
C SER A 41 1.74 9.62 -9.80
N GLY A 42 1.14 10.02 -8.67
CA GLY A 42 0.12 9.26 -7.94
C GLY A 42 -1.10 8.79 -8.76
N ILE A 43 -1.35 9.39 -9.92
CA ILE A 43 -2.39 8.97 -10.89
C ILE A 43 -1.97 7.69 -11.65
N GLY A 44 -0.68 7.50 -11.89
CA GLY A 44 -0.14 6.34 -12.62
C GLY A 44 -0.23 5.03 -11.84
N ILE A 45 -0.11 5.07 -10.51
CA ILE A 45 -0.14 3.87 -9.65
C ILE A 45 -1.50 3.18 -9.73
N GLY A 46 -2.58 3.98 -9.69
CA GLY A 46 -3.95 3.49 -9.86
C GLY A 46 -4.19 2.91 -11.26
N LEU A 47 -3.80 3.65 -12.31
CA LEU A 47 -3.96 3.19 -13.70
C LEU A 47 -3.17 1.91 -13.97
N ARG A 48 -1.92 1.81 -13.51
CA ARG A 48 -1.09 0.60 -13.67
C ARG A 48 -1.68 -0.59 -12.93
N HIS A 49 -2.25 -0.39 -11.75
CA HIS A 49 -2.93 -1.44 -11.00
C HIS A 49 -4.16 -1.96 -11.76
N MET A 50 -5.00 -1.06 -12.27
CA MET A 50 -6.17 -1.42 -13.07
C MET A 50 -5.80 -2.08 -14.39
N GLN A 51 -4.74 -1.62 -15.06
CA GLN A 51 -4.23 -2.25 -16.27
C GLN A 51 -3.77 -3.70 -16.00
N LYS A 52 -3.13 -3.97 -14.86
CA LYS A 52 -2.79 -5.34 -14.45
C LYS A 52 -4.02 -6.20 -14.16
N LEU A 53 -5.05 -5.64 -13.53
CA LEU A 53 -6.33 -6.34 -13.31
C LEU A 53 -7.02 -6.68 -14.64
N TRP A 54 -7.10 -5.72 -15.57
CA TRP A 54 -7.75 -5.92 -16.87
C TRP A 54 -7.00 -6.90 -17.78
N ASN A 55 -5.67 -6.89 -17.73
CA ASN A 55 -4.85 -7.83 -18.46
C ASN A 55 -4.81 -9.23 -17.80
N GLY A 56 -5.53 -9.44 -16.68
CA GLY A 56 -5.56 -10.72 -15.95
C GLY A 56 -4.27 -11.06 -15.21
N ILE A 57 -3.32 -10.12 -15.10
CA ILE A 57 -2.06 -10.30 -14.38
C ILE A 57 -2.30 -10.28 -12.86
N LEU A 58 -3.28 -9.48 -12.42
CA LEU A 58 -3.71 -9.42 -11.03
C LEU A 58 -5.11 -10.00 -10.91
N GLU A 59 -5.32 -10.85 -9.91
CA GLU A 59 -6.65 -11.37 -9.59
C GLU A 59 -7.49 -10.34 -8.83
N LYS A 60 -8.79 -10.29 -9.14
CA LYS A 60 -9.75 -9.46 -8.39
C LYS A 60 -9.84 -9.97 -6.95
N PRO A 61 -9.80 -9.09 -5.93
CA PRO A 61 -9.95 -9.53 -4.55
C PRO A 61 -11.31 -10.19 -4.36
N GLN A 62 -11.30 -11.41 -3.82
CA GLN A 62 -12.51 -12.09 -3.40
C GLN A 62 -13.07 -11.40 -2.17
N MET A 63 -14.39 -11.22 -2.16
CA MET A 63 -15.11 -10.58 -1.06
C MET A 63 -16.01 -11.61 -0.38
N THR A 64 -16.18 -11.47 0.94
CA THR A 64 -17.12 -12.26 1.73
C THR A 64 -17.90 -11.35 2.65
N THR A 65 -19.11 -11.79 3.00
CA THR A 65 -19.87 -11.18 4.09
C THR A 65 -19.15 -11.43 5.41
N CYS A 66 -18.93 -10.34 6.16
CA CYS A 66 -18.37 -10.32 7.50
C CYS A 66 -19.41 -9.77 8.48
N ARG A 67 -19.69 -10.48 9.56
CA ARG A 67 -20.62 -10.05 10.62
C ARG A 67 -19.86 -9.56 11.83
N LEU A 68 -20.43 -8.57 12.53
CA LEU A 68 -19.84 -8.02 13.75
C LEU A 68 -19.79 -9.10 14.82
N ALA A 69 -18.59 -9.54 15.18
CA ALA A 69 -18.36 -10.58 16.18
C ALA A 69 -18.26 -9.99 17.58
N THR A 70 -17.55 -8.86 17.72
CA THR A 70 -17.47 -8.14 19.00
C THR A 70 -17.17 -6.67 18.78
N ARG A 71 -17.66 -5.85 19.72
CA ARG A 71 -17.28 -4.46 19.91
C ARG A 71 -16.65 -4.30 21.29
N GLN A 72 -15.54 -3.59 21.39
CA GLN A 72 -14.89 -3.29 22.65
C GLN A 72 -14.47 -1.82 22.68
N THR A 73 -14.76 -1.15 23.78
CA THR A 73 -14.42 0.26 23.98
C THR A 73 -13.51 0.38 25.19
N VAL A 74 -12.41 1.11 25.03
CA VAL A 74 -11.46 1.39 26.11
C VAL A 74 -11.09 2.86 26.01
N LYS A 75 -11.35 3.63 27.08
CA LYS A 75 -11.22 5.09 27.08
C LYS A 75 -12.04 5.70 25.93
N ALA A 76 -11.45 6.60 25.14
CA ALA A 76 -12.07 7.26 23.99
C ALA A 76 -11.89 6.49 22.66
N LYS A 77 -11.45 5.21 22.69
CA LYS A 77 -11.22 4.41 21.49
C LYS A 77 -12.09 3.15 21.50
N GLN A 78 -12.44 2.67 20.32
CA GLN A 78 -13.29 1.51 20.09
C GLN A 78 -12.70 0.62 19.00
N ILE A 79 -12.83 -0.69 19.16
CA ILE A 79 -12.57 -1.69 18.12
C ILE A 79 -13.86 -2.42 17.80
N CYS A 80 -14.10 -2.64 16.51
CA CYS A 80 -15.16 -3.50 15.99
C CYS A 80 -14.53 -4.60 15.16
N VAL A 81 -14.65 -5.83 15.64
CA VAL A 81 -14.07 -7.00 15.02
C VAL A 81 -15.17 -7.79 14.34
N TYR A 82 -14.98 -8.06 13.06
CA TYR A 82 -15.89 -8.79 12.22
C TYR A 82 -15.31 -10.17 11.87
N ALA A 83 -16.19 -11.16 11.76
CA ALA A 83 -15.86 -12.51 11.34
C ALA A 83 -16.63 -12.86 10.07
N GLY A 84 -15.91 -13.39 9.08
CA GLY A 84 -16.46 -13.88 7.82
C GLY A 84 -16.20 -15.36 7.61
N ALA A 85 -16.41 -15.83 6.38
CA ALA A 85 -16.17 -17.22 6.01
C ALA A 85 -14.71 -17.65 6.21
N ASN A 86 -14.49 -18.95 6.45
CA ASN A 86 -13.17 -19.58 6.54
C ASN A 86 -12.16 -18.86 7.43
N ARG A 87 -12.60 -18.39 8.60
CA ARG A 87 -11.75 -17.67 9.57
C ARG A 87 -11.13 -16.39 9.00
N THR A 88 -11.87 -15.71 8.14
CA THR A 88 -11.56 -14.34 7.74
C THR A 88 -11.96 -13.41 8.88
N TYR A 89 -11.05 -12.57 9.34
CA TYR A 89 -11.30 -11.60 10.40
C TYR A 89 -10.84 -10.21 9.99
N VAL A 90 -11.66 -9.19 10.27
CA VAL A 90 -11.34 -7.79 10.01
C VAL A 90 -11.62 -6.97 11.25
N ALA A 91 -10.70 -6.09 11.62
CA ALA A 91 -10.87 -5.18 12.75
C ALA A 91 -10.86 -3.73 12.27
N ILE A 92 -11.86 -2.97 12.66
CA ILE A 92 -11.97 -1.52 12.44
C ILE A 92 -11.76 -0.81 13.77
N TYR A 93 -10.88 0.19 13.79
CA TYR A 93 -10.56 0.99 14.97
C TYR A 93 -11.12 2.39 14.79
N ASN A 94 -12.02 2.78 15.69
CA ASN A 94 -12.73 4.05 15.67
C ASN A 94 -12.63 4.74 17.03
N ASP A 95 -13.19 5.94 17.14
CA ASP A 95 -13.42 6.56 18.43
C ASP A 95 -14.59 5.91 19.17
N ALA A 96 -14.62 6.10 20.49
CA ALA A 96 -15.71 5.59 21.32
C ALA A 96 -17.05 6.21 20.90
N GLY A 97 -18.07 5.37 20.70
CA GLY A 97 -19.41 5.83 20.30
C GLY A 97 -19.63 5.88 18.79
N THR A 98 -18.60 5.68 17.96
CA THR A 98 -18.79 5.51 16.52
C THR A 98 -19.58 4.23 16.23
N PHE A 99 -20.48 4.31 15.25
CA PHE A 99 -21.30 3.19 14.82
C PHE A 99 -20.46 2.06 14.21
N CYS A 100 -20.85 0.82 14.51
CA CYS A 100 -20.33 -0.37 13.84
C CYS A 100 -21.49 -1.12 13.23
N ALA A 101 -21.43 -1.31 11.92
CA ALA A 101 -22.43 -2.05 11.18
C ALA A 101 -22.53 -3.48 11.74
N GLY A 102 -23.73 -4.07 11.72
CA GLY A 102 -23.90 -5.47 12.11
C GLY A 102 -23.27 -6.43 11.09
N GLU A 103 -23.15 -6.00 9.84
CA GLU A 103 -22.62 -6.78 8.73
C GLU A 103 -21.98 -5.83 7.69
N MET A 104 -20.96 -6.31 7.00
CA MET A 104 -20.28 -5.59 5.91
C MET A 104 -19.62 -6.56 4.93
N GLN A 105 -19.33 -6.10 3.71
CA GLN A 105 -18.48 -6.82 2.78
C GLN A 105 -17.00 -6.59 3.15
N CYS A 106 -16.27 -7.69 3.34
CA CYS A 106 -14.85 -7.68 3.67
C CYS A 106 -14.05 -8.48 2.64
N ARG A 107 -12.76 -8.17 2.49
CA ARG A 107 -11.87 -8.99 1.68
C ARG A 107 -11.75 -10.38 2.31
N TYR A 108 -11.94 -11.41 1.51
CA TYR A 108 -11.71 -12.78 1.90
C TYR A 108 -10.21 -13.00 2.13
N ASP A 109 -9.84 -13.31 3.38
CA ASP A 109 -8.47 -13.48 3.85
C ASP A 109 -8.46 -14.56 4.94
N PRO A 110 -8.52 -15.85 4.55
CA PRO A 110 -8.58 -16.95 5.50
C PRO A 110 -7.24 -17.11 6.21
N ASP A 111 -7.20 -16.81 7.51
CA ASP A 111 -5.98 -16.88 8.30
C ASP A 111 -6.27 -17.51 9.67
N ARG A 112 -5.67 -18.66 9.92
CA ARG A 112 -5.86 -19.41 11.18
C ARG A 112 -5.12 -18.82 12.37
N SER A 113 -4.15 -17.93 12.13
CA SER A 113 -3.41 -17.25 13.19
C SER A 113 -4.21 -16.09 13.78
N LYS A 114 -5.13 -15.51 13.00
CA LYS A 114 -6.01 -14.43 13.44
C LYS A 114 -7.20 -15.00 14.20
N SER A 115 -7.63 -14.25 15.21
CA SER A 115 -8.82 -14.57 16.00
C SER A 115 -9.44 -13.30 16.56
N VAL A 116 -10.74 -13.36 16.84
CA VAL A 116 -11.48 -12.25 17.46
C VAL A 116 -10.84 -11.83 18.79
N SER A 117 -10.50 -12.79 19.64
CA SER A 117 -9.83 -12.54 20.91
C SER A 117 -8.44 -11.91 20.72
N GLY A 118 -7.68 -12.35 19.72
CA GLY A 118 -6.38 -11.78 19.37
C GLY A 118 -6.45 -10.27 19.08
N TYR A 119 -7.42 -9.85 18.27
CA TYR A 119 -7.65 -8.43 17.99
C TYR A 119 -8.03 -7.63 19.24
N VAL A 120 -8.93 -8.17 20.07
CA VAL A 120 -9.37 -7.51 21.30
C VAL A 120 -8.23 -7.37 22.31
N VAL A 121 -7.43 -8.41 22.50
CA VAL A 121 -6.28 -8.39 23.41
C VAL A 121 -5.23 -7.40 22.92
N ALA A 122 -4.91 -7.41 21.62
CA ALA A 122 -4.00 -6.45 21.02
C ALA A 122 -4.48 -5.01 21.22
N PHE A 123 -5.77 -4.75 20.98
CA PHE A 123 -6.38 -3.44 21.22
C PHE A 123 -6.27 -3.00 22.67
N ARG A 124 -6.68 -3.84 23.63
CA ARG A 124 -6.60 -3.51 25.06
C ARG A 124 -5.16 -3.24 25.49
N ASN A 125 -4.21 -4.03 25.04
CA ASN A 125 -2.79 -3.85 25.35
C ASN A 125 -2.25 -2.55 24.77
N ALA A 126 -2.64 -2.18 23.55
CA ALA A 126 -2.29 -0.90 22.96
C ALA A 126 -2.84 0.28 23.78
N GLN A 127 -4.10 0.21 24.25
CA GLN A 127 -4.70 1.29 25.04
C GLN A 127 -4.12 1.41 26.47
N LYS A 128 -3.62 0.30 27.04
CA LYS A 128 -2.92 0.30 28.33
C LYS A 128 -1.55 0.99 28.25
N LYS A 129 -0.80 0.79 27.16
CA LYS A 129 0.53 1.41 26.95
C LYS A 129 0.46 2.91 26.69
N ASN A 130 -0.66 3.41 26.18
CA ASN A 130 -0.93 4.84 25.98
C ASN A 130 -1.59 5.47 27.23
N LYS A 131 -1.18 5.04 28.43
CA LYS A 131 -1.61 5.63 29.71
C LYS A 131 -0.37 6.27 30.34
#